data_AF-W7A5L7-F1
#
_entry.id   AF-W7A5L7-F1
#
_cell.length_a   1.000
_cell.length_b   1.000
_cell.length_c   1.000
_cell.angle_alpha   90.00
_cell.angle_beta   90.00
_cell.angle_gamma   90.00
#
_symmetry.space_group_name_H-M   'P 1'
#
loop_
_entity.id
_entity.type
_entity.pdbx_description
1 polymer ?
#
loop_
_entity_poly.entity_id
_entity_poly.type
_entity_poly.pdbx_seq_one_letter_code
_entity_poly.pdbx_strand_id
1 'polypeptide(L)'
;MNSIWWQVRSIEASKFDNIENDLSEHLKVLAAKYKTHDDLVDYKLEDYSDMIWRRKKEHEVFYNMRFYALLDRESFELNEFVDLINESQDSISKFRDELINTSGSLFNEKVKKKNHMIQSLLDSYFSNF
;
A
#
# COMPACT_ATOMS: atom_id res chain seq x y z
N MET A 1 10.84 10.53 -29.71
CA MET A 1 10.89 9.07 -29.94
C MET A 1 10.52 8.42 -28.61
N ASN A 2 9.32 7.82 -28.49
CA ASN A 2 8.98 7.05 -27.28
C ASN A 2 9.70 5.71 -27.39
N SER A 3 10.89 5.61 -26.78
CA SER A 3 11.63 4.35 -26.75
C SER A 3 10.83 3.30 -25.97
N ILE A 4 11.02 2.02 -26.31
CA ILE A 4 10.46 0.88 -25.58
C ILE A 4 10.72 1.02 -24.06
N TRP A 5 11.84 1.65 -23.67
CA TRP A 5 12.19 1.94 -22.29
C TRP A 5 11.26 2.93 -21.59
N TRP A 6 10.73 3.92 -22.30
CA TRP A 6 9.71 4.82 -21.75
C TRP A 6 8.40 4.08 -21.49
N GLN A 7 8.03 3.15 -22.38
CA GLN A 7 6.82 2.33 -22.23
C GLN A 7 6.94 1.37 -21.05
N VAL A 8 8.08 0.68 -20.90
CA VAL A 8 8.31 -0.24 -19.78
C VAL A 8 8.22 0.49 -18.43
N ARG A 9 8.85 1.66 -18.29
CA ARG A 9 8.81 2.44 -17.05
C ARG A 9 7.41 2.90 -16.69
N SER A 10 6.64 3.34 -17.68
CA SER A 10 5.24 3.72 -17.50
C SER A 10 4.37 2.53 -17.08
N ILE A 11 4.59 1.36 -17.67
CA ILE A 11 3.87 0.12 -17.31
C ILE A 11 4.20 -0.28 -15.87
N GLU A 12 5.48 -0.28 -15.49
CA GLU A 12 5.87 -0.63 -14.11
C GLU A 12 5.31 0.36 -13.08
N ALA A 13 5.34 1.67 -13.35
CA ALA A 13 4.76 2.67 -12.46
C ALA A 13 3.22 2.55 -12.35
N SER A 14 2.53 2.15 -13.42
CA SER A 14 1.07 1.93 -13.41
C SER A 14 0.63 0.77 -12.51
N LYS A 15 1.53 -0.14 -12.13
CA LYS A 15 1.20 -1.24 -11.21
C LYS A 15 0.87 -0.77 -9.79
N PHE A 16 1.27 0.45 -9.42
CA PHE A 16 0.79 1.09 -8.18
C PHE A 16 -0.71 1.31 -8.17
N ASP A 17 -1.35 1.46 -9.33
CA ASP A 17 -2.79 1.73 -9.44
C ASP A 17 -3.61 0.52 -8.96
N ASN A 18 -3.02 -0.68 -8.95
CA ASN A 18 -3.65 -1.87 -8.39
C ASN A 18 -3.63 -1.87 -6.86
N ILE A 19 -2.69 -1.18 -6.21
CA ILE A 19 -2.56 -1.18 -4.74
C ILE A 19 -3.79 -0.53 -4.09
N GLU A 20 -4.30 0.55 -4.69
CA GLU A 20 -5.50 1.23 -4.16
C GLU A 20 -6.74 0.33 -4.22
N ASN A 21 -6.89 -0.45 -5.29
CA ASN A 21 -7.95 -1.45 -5.42
C ASN A 21 -7.79 -2.59 -4.41
N ASP A 22 -6.59 -3.19 -4.32
CA ASP A 22 -6.28 -4.26 -3.36
C ASP A 22 -6.58 -3.80 -1.92
N LEU A 23 -6.20 -2.56 -1.59
CA LEU A 23 -6.42 -1.98 -0.28
C LEU A 23 -7.90 -1.67 -0.02
N SER A 24 -8.63 -1.17 -1.01
CA SER A 24 -10.07 -0.95 -0.93
C SER A 24 -10.82 -2.25 -0.61
N GLU A 25 -10.51 -3.32 -1.33
CA GLU A 25 -11.09 -4.64 -1.08
C GLU A 25 -10.72 -5.15 0.32
N HIS A 26 -9.46 -5.02 0.72
CA HIS A 26 -9.01 -5.43 2.04
C HIS A 26 -9.72 -4.67 3.17
N LEU A 27 -9.87 -3.35 3.05
CA LEU A 27 -10.55 -2.52 4.05
C LEU A 27 -12.04 -2.88 4.16
N LYS A 28 -12.71 -3.20 3.04
CA LYS A 28 -14.11 -3.68 3.06
C LYS A 28 -14.24 -5.00 3.83
N VAL A 29 -13.30 -5.93 3.65
CA VAL A 29 -13.27 -7.19 4.41
C VAL A 29 -13.07 -6.93 5.91
N LEU A 30 -12.14 -6.04 6.27
CA LEU A 30 -11.93 -5.65 7.66
C LEU A 30 -13.17 -4.96 8.26
N ALA A 31 -13.81 -4.06 7.52
CA ALA A 31 -14.99 -3.34 7.99
C ALA A 31 -16.17 -4.29 8.25
N ALA A 32 -16.40 -5.24 7.34
CA ALA A 32 -17.40 -6.29 7.53
C ALA A 32 -17.07 -7.16 8.76
N LYS A 33 -15.80 -7.60 8.89
CA LYS A 33 -15.33 -8.41 10.03
C LYS A 33 -15.55 -7.72 11.38
N TYR A 34 -15.33 -6.41 11.43
CA TYR A 34 -15.38 -5.62 12.67
C TYR A 34 -16.67 -4.81 12.86
N LYS A 35 -17.65 -4.96 11.95
CA LYS A 35 -18.94 -4.25 11.96
C LYS A 35 -18.77 -2.74 12.08
N THR A 36 -17.86 -2.16 11.31
CA THR A 36 -17.64 -0.71 11.24
C THR A 36 -18.46 -0.08 10.12
N HIS A 37 -18.72 1.23 10.22
CA HIS A 37 -19.40 2.00 9.17
C HIS A 37 -18.51 2.23 7.95
N ASP A 38 -19.12 2.34 6.78
CA ASP A 38 -18.46 2.55 5.49
C ASP A 38 -17.64 3.87 5.47
N ASP A 39 -18.10 4.92 6.17
CA ASP A 39 -17.37 6.19 6.31
C ASP A 39 -15.95 6.02 6.87
N LEU A 40 -15.71 4.98 7.70
CA LEU A 40 -14.37 4.69 8.22
C LEU A 40 -13.46 4.08 7.13
N VAL A 41 -14.03 3.31 6.20
CA VAL A 41 -13.32 2.73 5.06
C VAL A 41 -12.89 3.85 4.14
N ASP A 42 -13.80 4.75 3.77
CA ASP A 42 -13.52 5.85 2.86
C ASP A 42 -12.48 6.82 3.44
N TYR A 43 -12.61 7.19 4.71
CA TYR A 43 -11.62 8.03 5.40
C TYR A 43 -10.23 7.38 5.44
N LYS A 44 -10.15 6.06 5.63
CA LYS A 44 -8.87 5.35 5.63
C LYS A 44 -8.29 5.20 4.22
N LEU A 45 -9.14 4.99 3.22
CA LEU A 45 -8.72 4.93 1.83
C LEU A 45 -8.06 6.24 1.43
N GLU A 46 -8.66 7.39 1.77
CA GLU A 46 -8.12 8.73 1.48
C GLU A 46 -6.71 8.92 2.07
N ASP A 47 -6.51 8.57 3.36
CA ASP A 47 -5.19 8.60 4.01
C ASP A 47 -4.15 7.76 3.23
N TYR A 48 -4.56 6.57 2.76
CA TYR A 48 -3.66 5.67 2.06
C TYR A 48 -3.41 6.06 0.59
N SER A 49 -4.39 6.65 -0.10
CA SER A 49 -4.24 7.14 -1.47
C SER A 49 -3.12 8.17 -1.58
N ASP A 50 -3.02 9.07 -0.59
CA ASP A 50 -1.91 10.03 -0.48
C ASP A 50 -0.55 9.35 -0.31
N MET A 51 -0.47 8.32 0.54
CA MET A 51 0.76 7.55 0.74
C MET A 51 1.17 6.78 -0.51
N ILE A 52 0.21 6.16 -1.20
CA ILE A 52 0.42 5.44 -2.47
C ILE A 52 0.92 6.40 -3.54
N TRP A 53 0.29 7.57 -3.67
CA TRP A 53 0.70 8.58 -4.65
C TRP A 53 2.14 9.06 -4.42
N ARG A 54 2.50 9.36 -3.16
CA ARG A 54 3.88 9.76 -2.82
C ARG A 54 4.88 8.66 -3.13
N ARG A 55 4.60 7.42 -2.72
CA ARG A 55 5.51 6.29 -2.97
C ARG A 55 5.64 6.00 -4.46
N LYS A 56 4.56 6.11 -5.25
CA LYS A 56 4.59 6.01 -6.72
C LYS A 56 5.56 7.03 -7.31
N LYS A 57 5.53 8.28 -6.85
CA LYS A 57 6.43 9.33 -7.34
C LYS A 57 7.89 9.08 -6.99
N GLU A 58 8.16 8.66 -5.75
CA GLU A 58 9.50 8.28 -5.31
C GLU A 58 10.04 7.10 -6.12
N HIS A 59 9.19 6.09 -6.35
CA HIS A 59 9.52 4.90 -7.13
C HIS A 59 9.81 5.24 -8.59
N GLU A 60 8.96 6.07 -9.21
CA GLU A 60 9.17 6.60 -10.56
C GLU A 60 10.54 7.27 -10.65
N VAL A 61 10.87 8.20 -9.76
CA VAL A 61 12.15 8.93 -9.78
C VAL A 61 13.34 7.97 -9.62
N PHE A 62 13.31 7.11 -8.60
CA PHE A 62 14.42 6.22 -8.28
C PHE A 62 14.73 5.23 -9.41
N TYR A 63 13.72 4.52 -9.90
CA TYR A 63 13.93 3.54 -10.96
C TYR A 63 14.18 4.22 -12.31
N ASN A 64 13.59 5.38 -12.60
CA ASN A 64 13.93 6.15 -13.79
C ASN A 64 15.41 6.52 -13.82
N MET A 65 15.97 6.99 -12.70
CA MET A 65 17.40 7.30 -12.60
C MET A 65 18.27 6.07 -12.86
N ARG A 66 17.93 4.92 -12.29
CA ARG A 66 18.69 3.67 -12.47
C ARG A 66 18.59 3.14 -13.91
N PHE A 67 17.42 3.21 -14.53
CA PHE A 67 17.26 2.87 -15.94
C PHE A 67 18.07 3.79 -16.85
N TYR A 68 18.07 5.11 -16.61
CA TYR A 68 18.91 6.02 -17.39
C TYR A 68 20.40 5.74 -17.20
N ALA A 69 20.86 5.50 -15.97
CA ALA A 69 22.25 5.16 -15.69
C ALA A 69 22.67 3.85 -16.39
N LEU A 70 21.77 2.87 -16.49
CA LEU A 70 22.06 1.63 -17.23
C LEU A 70 22.16 1.90 -18.75
N LEU A 71 21.26 2.72 -19.29
CA LEU A 71 21.23 3.07 -20.72
C LEU A 71 22.36 3.99 -21.16
N ASP A 72 22.97 4.74 -20.25
CA ASP A 72 24.09 5.65 -20.51
C ASP A 72 25.44 4.92 -20.61
N ARG A 73 25.49 3.64 -20.22
CA ARG A 73 26.70 2.82 -20.34
C ARG A 73 26.97 2.43 -21.79
N GLU A 74 28.26 2.35 -22.14
CA GLU A 74 28.71 1.85 -23.46
C GLU A 74 28.21 0.43 -23.75
N SER A 75 28.03 -0.38 -22.72
CA SER A 75 27.37 -1.69 -22.79
C SER A 75 26.72 -2.08 -21.45
N PHE A 76 25.63 -2.83 -21.54
CA PHE A 76 24.96 -3.49 -20.42
C PHE A 76 24.41 -4.85 -20.87
N GLU A 77 24.34 -5.80 -19.95
CA GLU A 77 23.72 -7.09 -20.19
C GLU A 77 22.20 -7.00 -20.03
N LEU A 78 21.45 -7.72 -20.86
CA LEU A 78 19.97 -7.74 -20.77
C LEU A 78 19.49 -8.16 -19.37
N ASN A 79 20.23 -9.05 -18.70
CA ASN A 79 19.90 -9.49 -17.35
C ASN A 79 19.94 -8.34 -16.33
N GLU A 80 20.86 -7.38 -16.46
CA GLU A 80 20.92 -6.21 -15.56
C GLU A 80 19.64 -5.36 -15.67
N PHE A 81 19.06 -5.28 -16.86
CA PHE A 81 17.79 -4.60 -17.08
C PHE A 81 16.61 -5.37 -16.48
N VAL A 82 16.60 -6.69 -16.66
CA VAL A 82 15.57 -7.58 -16.07
C VAL A 82 15.61 -7.53 -14.54
N ASP A 83 16.79 -7.51 -13.96
CA ASP A 83 16.98 -7.40 -12.51
C ASP A 83 16.40 -6.09 -11.96
N LEU A 84 16.63 -4.96 -12.64
CA LEU A 84 16.01 -3.68 -12.26
C LEU A 84 14.47 -3.72 -12.30
N ILE A 85 13.88 -4.43 -13.27
CA ILE A 85 12.42 -4.62 -13.33
C ILE A 85 11.95 -5.46 -12.14
N ASN A 86 12.64 -6.58 -11.85
CA ASN A 86 12.28 -7.46 -10.77
C ASN A 86 12.37 -6.75 -9.41
N GLU A 87 13.45 -5.99 -9.17
CA GLU A 87 13.60 -5.16 -7.97
C GLU A 87 12.47 -4.13 -7.84
N SER A 88 12.08 -3.50 -8.96
CA SER A 88 10.94 -2.59 -9.01
C SER A 88 9.66 -3.29 -8.58
N GLN A 89 9.36 -4.46 -9.15
CA GLN A 89 8.15 -5.22 -8.84
C GLN A 89 8.12 -5.71 -7.39
N ASP A 90 9.25 -6.17 -6.87
CA ASP A 90 9.40 -6.58 -5.47
C ASP A 90 9.16 -5.40 -4.52
N SER A 91 9.68 -4.22 -4.84
CA SER A 91 9.47 -3.02 -4.02
C SER A 91 8.01 -2.59 -3.99
N ILE A 92 7.28 -2.71 -5.11
CA ILE A 92 5.85 -2.43 -5.19
C ILE A 92 5.07 -3.42 -4.33
N SER A 93 5.38 -4.71 -4.47
CA SER A 93 4.71 -5.78 -3.73
C SER A 93 4.93 -5.67 -2.22
N LYS A 94 6.16 -5.39 -1.79
CA LYS A 94 6.48 -5.13 -0.38
C LYS A 94 5.68 -3.97 0.19
N PHE A 95 5.58 -2.88 -0.55
CA PHE A 95 4.80 -1.72 -0.12
C PHE A 95 3.31 -2.02 0.01
N ARG A 96 2.72 -2.75 -0.95
CA ARG A 96 1.34 -3.24 -0.85
C ARG A 96 1.14 -4.05 0.44
N ASP A 97 2.01 -5.03 0.68
CA ASP A 97 1.90 -5.92 1.83
C ASP A 97 2.07 -5.16 3.17
N GLU A 98 2.97 -4.18 3.23
CA GLU A 98 3.12 -3.26 4.36
C GLU A 98 1.82 -2.49 4.66
N LEU A 99 1.16 -1.95 3.64
CA LEU A 99 -0.10 -1.23 3.79
C LEU A 99 -1.23 -2.15 4.28
N ILE A 100 -1.36 -3.34 3.67
CA ILE A 100 -2.34 -4.35 4.07
C ILE A 100 -2.14 -4.73 5.55
N ASN A 101 -0.90 -5.07 5.94
CA ASN A 101 -0.59 -5.46 7.32
C ASN A 101 -0.85 -4.32 8.32
N THR A 102 -0.46 -3.09 7.96
CA THR A 102 -0.68 -1.91 8.80
C THR A 102 -2.17 -1.65 9.02
N SER A 103 -2.97 -1.74 7.95
CA SER A 103 -4.42 -1.55 8.03
C SER A 103 -5.08 -2.62 8.92
N GLY A 104 -4.68 -3.88 8.79
CA GLY A 104 -5.14 -4.98 9.63
C GLY A 104 -4.82 -4.77 11.12
N SER A 105 -3.60 -4.30 11.43
CA SER A 105 -3.18 -3.99 12.80
C SER A 105 -4.03 -2.88 13.43
N LEU A 106 -4.21 -1.77 12.71
CA LEU A 106 -4.99 -0.61 13.19
C LEU A 106 -6.46 -0.95 13.46
N PHE A 107 -7.08 -1.75 12.59
CA PHE A 107 -8.45 -2.23 12.82
C PHE A 107 -8.54 -3.11 14.07
N ASN A 108 -7.60 -4.03 14.26
CA ASN A 108 -7.55 -4.91 15.42
C ASN A 108 -7.38 -4.13 16.73
N GLU A 109 -6.49 -3.13 16.77
CA GLU A 109 -6.28 -2.28 17.95
C GLU A 109 -7.52 -1.44 18.29
N LYS A 110 -8.17 -0.81 17.30
CA LYS A 110 -9.40 -0.04 17.52
C LYS A 110 -10.52 -0.91 18.09
N VAL A 111 -10.66 -2.14 17.61
CA VAL A 111 -11.67 -3.08 18.11
C VAL A 111 -11.36 -3.51 19.53
N LYS A 112 -10.11 -3.83 19.85
CA LYS A 112 -9.69 -4.11 21.23
C LYS A 112 -10.01 -2.94 22.16
N LYS A 113 -9.72 -1.70 21.74
CA LYS A 113 -10.03 -0.49 22.52
C LYS A 113 -11.54 -0.32 22.74
N LYS A 114 -12.36 -0.50 21.70
CA LYS A 114 -13.83 -0.45 21.80
C LYS A 114 -14.37 -1.52 22.76
N ASN A 115 -13.88 -2.75 22.63
CA ASN A 115 -14.28 -3.86 23.51
C ASN A 115 -13.88 -3.60 24.97
N HIS A 116 -12.68 -3.08 25.20
CA HIS A 116 -12.23 -2.71 26.55
C HIS A 116 -13.11 -1.61 27.16
N MET A 117 -13.47 -0.59 26.37
CA MET A 117 -14.33 0.50 26.82
C MET A 117 -15.76 0.03 27.17
N ILE A 118 -16.32 -0.89 26.37
CA ILE A 118 -17.61 -1.54 26.66
C ILE A 118 -17.52 -2.37 27.94
N GLN A 119 -16.44 -3.14 28.11
CA GLN A 119 -16.24 -3.95 29.31
C GLN A 119 -16.14 -3.07 30.56
N SER A 120 -15.35 -1.99 30.52
CA SER A 120 -15.28 -1.04 31.65
C SER A 120 -16.61 -0.37 31.97
N LEU A 121 -17.44 -0.07 30.96
CA LEU A 121 -18.80 0.43 31.18
C LEU A 121 -19.67 -0.61 31.88
N LEU A 122 -19.68 -1.86 31.40
CA LEU A 122 -20.43 -2.96 32.03
C LEU A 122 -19.96 -3.18 33.46
N ASP A 123 -18.65 -3.27 33.68
CA ASP A 123 -18.08 -3.42 35.02
C ASP A 123 -18.52 -2.26 35.92
N SER A 124 -18.51 -1.01 35.45
CA SER A 124 -18.97 0.14 36.24
C SER A 124 -20.46 0.12 36.59
N TYR A 125 -21.30 -0.41 35.69
CA TYR A 125 -22.74 -0.53 35.89
C TYR A 125 -23.11 -1.69 36.83
N PHE A 126 -22.34 -2.78 36.80
CA PHE A 126 -22.64 -4.00 37.57
C PHE A 126 -21.78 -4.17 38.83
N SER A 127 -20.72 -3.38 39.04
CA SER A 127 -19.92 -3.40 40.28
C SER A 127 -20.48 -2.50 41.40
N ASN A 128 -21.61 -1.84 41.15
CA ASN A 128 -22.33 -1.00 42.12
C ASN A 128 -23.55 -1.70 42.77
N PHE A 129 -23.61 -3.04 42.72
CA PHE A 129 -24.59 -3.87 43.44
C PHE A 129 -23.92 -4.76 44.48
#